data_AF-A0A366H6S4-F1
#
_entry.id   AF-A0A366H6S4-F1
#
_cell.length_a   1.000
_cell.length_b   1.000
_cell.length_c   1.000
_cell.angle_alpha   90.00
_cell.angle_beta   90.00
_cell.angle_gamma   90.00
#
_symmetry.space_group_name_H-M   'P 1'
#
loop_
_entity.id
_entity.type
_entity.pdbx_description
1 polymer ?
#
loop_
_entity_poly.entity_id
_entity_poly.type
_entity_poly.pdbx_seq_one_letter_code
_entity_poly.pdbx_strand_id
1 'polypeptide(L)'
;MFFFLHRTHIQKAASARARWRGLRAGFSLAELVVATAIAGVVVGSAALAYGTLTRNQRQFTNLSTVRLPSSSMRSNFFPGQSSSNNINVPVAPNFGSLARAEVMREKFMADVTQSIAVFCLLRNANVLNTIRPLTIPSPTDGSKLDTPDAFRTYLNAKVSGASSVFTRGYRNYDDPTQSAPAPNLTIFILGYSANAATIPVLAVYDLDMVQATDPNSTSTQIGTYAAMRRYVGTSLTAYYDVFYRKTETDNFAPTVVAFERRSRLAVVEDSTTIDRFKKAAEQPFYFLFWPDPSEESLALPTNAKPSGVWNGSYGTTDPRRGYNHMGGRTSFMFTVPMFPSS
;
A
#
# COMPACT_ATOMS: atom_id res chain seq x y z
N MET A 1 -81.53 -41.02 -66.94
CA MET A 1 -82.77 -40.27 -66.69
C MET A 1 -82.46 -39.34 -65.53
N PHE A 2 -81.95 -38.11 -65.78
CA PHE A 2 -82.74 -36.86 -65.94
C PHE A 2 -83.68 -36.62 -64.73
N PHE A 3 -83.68 -35.51 -63.99
CA PHE A 3 -83.06 -34.16 -64.11
C PHE A 3 -82.88 -33.56 -62.67
N PHE A 4 -82.50 -32.30 -62.35
CA PHE A 4 -82.32 -31.01 -63.06
C PHE A 4 -81.12 -30.19 -62.47
N LEU A 5 -81.08 -28.88 -62.72
CA LEU A 5 -80.07 -27.86 -62.35
C LEU A 5 -80.27 -27.27 -60.92
N HIS A 6 -79.26 -26.96 -60.11
CA HIS A 6 -78.22 -25.88 -60.18
C HIS A 6 -78.68 -24.51 -59.66
N ARG A 7 -78.15 -24.06 -58.50
CA ARG A 7 -78.01 -22.62 -58.18
C ARG A 7 -76.78 -22.35 -57.31
N THR A 8 -76.03 -21.33 -57.69
CA THR A 8 -74.71 -20.94 -57.19
C THR A 8 -74.78 -19.83 -56.14
N HIS A 9 -73.85 -19.81 -55.17
CA HIS A 9 -72.77 -18.80 -55.06
C HIS A 9 -72.16 -18.65 -53.65
N ILE A 10 -70.83 -18.45 -53.65
CA ILE A 10 -70.05 -17.62 -52.70
C ILE A 10 -70.15 -17.97 -51.20
N GLN A 11 -69.09 -18.61 -50.68
CA GLN A 11 -68.20 -17.98 -49.67
C GLN A 11 -66.75 -18.48 -49.82
N LYS A 12 -65.99 -17.87 -50.74
CA LYS A 12 -64.52 -17.87 -50.70
C LYS A 12 -64.07 -16.91 -49.58
N ALA A 13 -64.06 -17.34 -48.32
CA ALA A 13 -63.62 -16.48 -47.20
C ALA A 13 -63.08 -17.24 -45.95
N ALA A 14 -62.61 -18.49 -46.08
CA ALA A 14 -62.07 -19.24 -44.94
C ALA A 14 -60.79 -20.06 -45.21
N SER A 15 -60.26 -20.06 -46.43
CA SER A 15 -59.04 -20.79 -46.83
C SER A 15 -57.73 -20.14 -46.34
N ALA A 16 -57.78 -19.38 -45.24
CA ALA A 16 -56.64 -18.66 -44.66
C ALA A 16 -56.61 -18.69 -43.12
N ARG A 17 -57.41 -19.54 -42.46
CA ARG A 17 -57.07 -19.99 -41.08
C ARG A 17 -56.40 -21.33 -41.15
N ALA A 18 -55.08 -21.24 -41.36
CA ALA A 18 -54.13 -22.33 -41.19
C ALA A 18 -54.48 -23.13 -39.92
N ARG A 19 -54.41 -24.46 -40.07
CA ARG A 19 -54.95 -25.47 -39.15
C ARG A 19 -54.09 -25.60 -37.88
N TRP A 20 -53.94 -24.51 -37.12
CA TRP A 20 -53.34 -24.47 -35.78
C TRP A 20 -54.27 -25.16 -34.76
N ARG A 21 -54.62 -26.43 -35.02
CA ARG A 21 -55.32 -27.32 -34.10
C ARG A 21 -54.39 -28.44 -33.71
N GLY A 22 -53.67 -28.22 -32.61
CA GLY A 22 -53.30 -29.29 -31.69
C GLY A 22 -52.04 -30.08 -32.02
N LEU A 23 -50.87 -29.43 -31.89
CA LEU A 23 -49.79 -30.10 -31.14
C LEU A 23 -50.16 -30.04 -29.64
N ARG A 24 -51.15 -30.85 -29.24
CA ARG A 24 -51.26 -31.33 -27.86
C ARG A 24 -50.35 -32.54 -27.70
N ALA A 25 -49.06 -32.35 -27.98
CA ALA A 25 -48.03 -33.27 -27.56
C ALA A 25 -47.80 -33.02 -26.08
N GLY A 26 -48.30 -33.90 -25.22
CA GLY A 26 -47.77 -33.98 -23.86
C GLY A 26 -46.32 -34.45 -23.96
N PHE A 27 -45.43 -33.87 -23.15
CA PHE A 27 -44.03 -34.32 -23.09
C PHE A 27 -44.00 -35.82 -22.82
N SER A 28 -43.27 -36.57 -23.64
CA SER A 28 -42.96 -37.96 -23.35
C SER A 28 -42.13 -38.02 -22.05
N LEU A 29 -42.22 -39.16 -21.35
CA LEU A 29 -41.45 -39.37 -20.12
C LEU A 29 -39.94 -39.20 -20.36
N ALA A 30 -39.45 -39.59 -21.55
CA ALA A 30 -38.06 -39.39 -21.95
C ALA A 30 -37.68 -37.90 -22.07
N GLU A 31 -38.50 -37.07 -22.71
CA GLU A 31 -38.27 -35.61 -22.81
C GLU A 31 -38.28 -34.95 -21.43
N LEU A 32 -39.17 -35.36 -20.53
CA LEU A 32 -39.26 -34.82 -19.17
C LEU A 32 -38.06 -35.23 -18.30
N VAL A 33 -37.56 -36.46 -18.44
CA VAL A 33 -36.33 -36.93 -17.78
C VAL A 33 -35.10 -36.19 -18.32
N VAL A 34 -35.00 -35.99 -19.64
CA VAL A 34 -33.89 -35.22 -20.24
C VAL A 34 -33.93 -33.75 -19.82
N ALA A 35 -35.11 -33.13 -19.80
CA ALA A 35 -35.27 -31.73 -19.37
C ALA A 35 -34.90 -31.53 -17.90
N THR A 36 -35.32 -32.45 -17.01
CA THR A 36 -34.96 -32.39 -15.58
C THR A 36 -33.48 -32.68 -15.33
N ALA A 37 -32.86 -33.59 -16.09
CA ALA A 37 -31.42 -33.83 -16.04
C ALA A 37 -30.60 -32.59 -16.47
N ILE A 38 -30.95 -31.96 -17.60
CA ILE A 38 -30.28 -30.73 -18.08
C ILE A 38 -30.46 -29.59 -17.06
N ALA A 39 -31.67 -29.39 -16.54
CA ALA A 39 -31.93 -28.39 -15.51
C ALA A 39 -31.08 -28.64 -14.24
N GLY A 40 -30.97 -29.90 -13.80
CA GLY A 40 -30.12 -30.29 -12.68
C GLY A 40 -28.64 -29.98 -12.89
N VAL A 41 -28.10 -30.23 -14.09
CA VAL A 41 -26.70 -29.90 -14.44
C VAL A 41 -26.48 -28.38 -14.46
N VAL A 42 -27.41 -27.60 -15.02
CA VAL A 42 -27.29 -26.13 -15.06
C VAL A 42 -27.39 -25.52 -13.67
N VAL A 43 -28.35 -25.94 -12.84
CA VAL A 43 -28.47 -25.45 -11.45
C VAL A 43 -27.28 -25.90 -10.60
N GLY A 44 -26.79 -27.14 -10.79
CA GLY A 44 -25.61 -27.65 -10.11
C GLY A 44 -24.33 -26.86 -10.46
N SER A 45 -24.11 -26.56 -11.74
CA SER A 45 -22.96 -25.75 -12.16
C SER A 45 -23.05 -24.30 -11.67
N ALA A 46 -24.24 -23.70 -11.68
CA ALA A 46 -24.48 -22.37 -11.11
C ALA A 46 -24.26 -22.33 -9.59
N ALA A 47 -24.71 -23.36 -8.85
CA ALA A 47 -24.51 -23.47 -7.41
C ALA A 47 -23.03 -23.69 -7.04
N LEU A 48 -22.30 -24.48 -7.82
CA LEU A 48 -20.85 -24.66 -7.66
C LEU A 48 -20.10 -23.36 -7.99
N ALA A 49 -20.43 -22.67 -9.08
CA ALA A 49 -19.82 -21.39 -9.46
C ALA A 49 -20.12 -20.30 -8.41
N TYR A 50 -21.36 -20.20 -7.93
CA TYR A 50 -21.72 -19.28 -6.85
C TYR A 50 -21.01 -19.65 -5.54
N GLY A 51 -20.88 -20.94 -5.22
CA GLY A 51 -20.14 -21.44 -4.08
C GLY A 51 -18.64 -21.14 -4.14
N THR A 52 -18.00 -21.27 -5.31
CA THR A 52 -16.59 -20.89 -5.47
C THR A 52 -16.42 -19.37 -5.46
N LEU A 53 -17.31 -18.60 -6.09
CA LEU A 53 -17.28 -17.14 -6.04
C LEU A 53 -17.44 -16.64 -4.60
N THR A 54 -18.47 -17.05 -3.87
CA THR A 54 -18.71 -16.61 -2.48
C THR A 54 -17.64 -17.07 -1.49
N ARG A 55 -17.01 -18.24 -1.70
CA ARG A 55 -15.90 -18.71 -0.84
C ARG A 55 -14.54 -18.08 -1.20
N ASN A 56 -14.32 -17.71 -2.46
CA ASN A 56 -13.11 -16.99 -2.90
C ASN A 56 -13.25 -15.46 -2.74
N GLN A 57 -14.47 -14.95 -2.55
CA GLN A 57 -14.74 -13.55 -2.24
C GLN A 57 -14.31 -13.24 -0.79
N ARG A 58 -12.99 -13.13 -0.58
CA ARG A 58 -12.37 -12.62 0.67
C ARG A 58 -13.12 -11.36 1.11
N GLN A 59 -13.82 -11.38 2.25
CA GLN A 59 -14.78 -10.33 2.59
C GLN A 59 -14.14 -8.93 2.60
N PHE A 60 -14.65 -8.04 1.75
CA PHE A 60 -13.88 -6.93 1.17
C PHE A 60 -13.72 -5.67 2.04
N THR A 61 -14.44 -5.54 3.17
CA THR A 61 -14.41 -4.33 4.02
C THR A 61 -14.51 -4.65 5.52
N ASN A 62 -13.57 -5.45 6.04
CA ASN A 62 -13.42 -5.58 7.49
C ASN A 62 -12.84 -4.28 8.08
N LEU A 63 -13.64 -3.54 8.84
CA LEU A 63 -13.18 -2.45 9.70
C LEU A 63 -13.01 -2.95 11.14
N SER A 64 -11.97 -2.51 11.83
CA SER A 64 -11.81 -2.71 13.27
C SER A 64 -11.60 -1.37 13.96
N THR A 65 -12.24 -1.19 15.11
CA THR A 65 -11.91 -0.08 16.02
C THR A 65 -10.63 -0.43 16.76
N VAL A 66 -9.57 0.34 16.52
CA VAL A 66 -8.27 0.18 17.17
C VAL A 66 -7.90 1.44 17.94
N ARG A 67 -7.16 1.30 19.04
CA ARG A 67 -6.75 2.42 19.88
C ARG A 67 -5.30 2.81 19.59
N LEU A 68 -5.10 4.08 19.21
CA LEU A 68 -3.76 4.67 19.10
C LEU A 68 -3.24 5.08 20.50
N PRO A 69 -1.90 5.09 20.71
CA PRO A 69 -1.27 5.45 21.99
C PRO A 69 -1.75 6.78 22.59
N SER A 70 -2.01 7.81 21.76
CA SER A 70 -2.50 9.10 22.23
C SER A 70 -3.52 9.75 21.26
N SER A 71 -4.36 10.63 21.80
CA SER A 71 -5.24 11.51 21.02
C SER A 71 -4.45 12.51 20.19
N SER A 72 -3.30 12.97 20.70
CA SER A 72 -2.36 13.85 19.97
C SER A 72 -1.74 13.19 18.74
N MET A 73 -1.57 11.86 18.76
CA MET A 73 -1.15 11.10 17.60
C MET A 73 -2.25 11.08 16.53
N ARG A 74 -3.51 10.83 16.90
CA ARG A 74 -4.63 10.92 15.95
C ARG A 74 -4.76 12.32 15.35
N SER A 75 -4.72 13.37 16.16
CA SER A 75 -4.88 14.75 15.65
C SER A 75 -3.70 15.21 14.78
N ASN A 76 -2.48 14.71 15.04
CA ASN A 76 -1.35 14.89 14.13
C ASN A 76 -1.53 14.15 12.80
N PHE A 77 -2.04 12.92 12.84
CA PHE A 77 -2.25 12.09 11.64
C PHE A 77 -3.40 12.65 10.78
N PHE A 78 -4.49 13.09 11.41
CA PHE A 78 -5.70 13.57 10.76
C PHE A 78 -6.12 14.95 11.31
N PRO A 79 -5.50 16.05 10.83
CA PRO A 79 -5.86 17.40 11.24
C PRO A 79 -7.36 17.67 11.08
N GLY A 80 -7.96 18.30 12.10
CA GLY A 80 -9.40 18.63 12.12
C GLY A 80 -10.34 17.47 12.52
N GLN A 81 -9.84 16.27 12.84
CA GLN A 81 -10.66 15.19 13.36
C GLN A 81 -10.77 15.19 14.90
N SER A 82 -11.79 14.48 15.42
CA SER A 82 -12.08 14.33 16.85
C SER A 82 -10.89 13.82 17.67
N SER A 83 -10.78 14.30 18.91
CA SER A 83 -9.72 14.03 19.90
C SER A 83 -9.77 12.64 20.54
N SER A 84 -10.45 11.67 19.92
CA SER A 84 -10.48 10.28 20.38
C SER A 84 -9.21 9.51 20.00
N ASN A 85 -8.71 8.65 20.89
CA ASN A 85 -7.65 7.69 20.54
C ASN A 85 -8.14 6.56 19.62
N ASN A 86 -9.45 6.28 19.60
CA ASN A 86 -10.02 5.13 18.90
C ASN A 86 -10.33 5.51 17.45
N ILE A 87 -9.84 4.72 16.49
CA ILE A 87 -10.03 4.92 15.05
C ILE A 87 -10.55 3.63 14.41
N ASN A 88 -11.50 3.77 13.47
CA ASN A 88 -12.03 2.65 12.70
C ASN A 88 -11.18 2.50 11.44
N VAL A 89 -10.43 1.39 11.34
CA VAL A 89 -9.38 1.19 10.32
C VAL A 89 -9.66 -0.08 9.54
N PRO A 90 -9.42 -0.11 8.22
CA PRO A 90 -9.44 -1.34 7.43
C PRO A 90 -8.43 -2.37 7.93
N VAL A 91 -8.90 -3.58 8.24
CA VAL A 91 -8.05 -4.69 8.66
C VAL A 91 -7.45 -5.36 7.44
N ALA A 92 -6.14 -5.59 7.46
CA ALA A 92 -5.45 -6.32 6.40
C ALA A 92 -5.89 -7.80 6.34
N PRO A 93 -6.00 -8.42 5.15
CA PRO A 93 -5.86 -7.82 3.83
C PRO A 93 -7.13 -7.03 3.42
N ASN A 94 -6.94 -5.86 2.80
CA ASN A 94 -8.02 -4.96 2.39
C ASN A 94 -7.79 -4.30 1.01
N PHE A 95 -8.57 -4.70 0.02
CA PHE A 95 -8.49 -4.17 -1.35
C PHE A 95 -9.00 -2.71 -1.49
N GLY A 96 -9.84 -2.24 -0.56
CA GLY A 96 -10.26 -0.83 -0.50
C GLY A 96 -9.12 0.10 -0.08
N SER A 97 -8.31 -0.30 0.91
CA SER A 97 -7.06 0.39 1.25
C SER A 97 -6.00 0.22 0.17
N LEU A 98 -5.93 -0.94 -0.51
CA LEU A 98 -5.01 -1.15 -1.64
C LEU A 98 -5.27 -0.12 -2.76
N ALA A 99 -6.53 0.08 -3.16
CA ALA A 99 -6.87 1.09 -4.18
C ALA A 99 -6.46 2.52 -3.77
N ARG A 100 -6.50 2.85 -2.47
CA ARG A 100 -5.99 4.12 -1.95
C ARG A 100 -4.46 4.18 -1.94
N ALA A 101 -3.79 3.06 -1.68
CA ALA A 101 -2.34 2.93 -1.73
C ALA A 101 -1.80 3.10 -3.16
N GLU A 102 -2.50 2.54 -4.17
CA GLU A 102 -2.18 2.76 -5.59
C GLU A 102 -2.32 4.23 -5.99
N VAL A 103 -3.43 4.89 -5.66
CA VAL A 103 -3.62 6.33 -5.90
C VAL A 103 -2.56 7.18 -5.16
N MET A 104 -2.07 6.72 -4.01
CA MET A 104 -0.97 7.37 -3.31
C MET A 104 0.38 7.15 -4.00
N ARG A 105 0.66 5.93 -4.49
CA ARG A 105 1.85 5.57 -5.26
C ARG A 105 1.97 6.44 -6.51
N GLU A 106 0.88 6.60 -7.26
CA GLU A 106 0.84 7.47 -8.45
C GLU A 106 1.17 8.93 -8.10
N LYS A 107 0.55 9.47 -7.05
CA LYS A 107 0.85 10.84 -6.57
C LYS A 107 2.31 11.00 -6.12
N PHE A 108 2.86 10.00 -5.44
CA PHE A 108 4.25 10.02 -5.00
C PHE A 108 5.23 10.00 -6.16
N MET A 109 5.02 9.13 -7.16
CA MET A 109 5.88 9.13 -8.35
C MET A 109 5.73 10.42 -9.17
N ALA A 110 4.53 11.02 -9.23
CA ALA A 110 4.32 12.32 -9.86
C ALA A 110 5.07 13.46 -9.14
N ASP A 111 4.95 13.53 -7.80
CA ASP A 111 5.67 14.50 -6.97
C ASP A 111 7.20 14.34 -7.09
N VAL A 112 7.71 13.10 -7.04
CA VAL A 112 9.13 12.77 -7.24
C VAL A 112 9.62 13.25 -8.60
N THR A 113 8.86 13.00 -9.67
CA THR A 113 9.24 13.40 -11.04
C THR A 113 9.31 14.91 -11.22
N GLN A 114 8.54 15.68 -10.44
CA GLN A 114 8.56 17.15 -10.44
C GLN A 114 9.56 17.77 -9.45
N SER A 115 10.27 16.94 -8.67
CA SER A 115 11.12 17.39 -7.57
C SER A 115 12.58 17.60 -7.97
N ILE A 116 13.23 18.56 -7.32
CA ILE A 116 14.69 18.76 -7.42
C ILE A 116 15.46 17.81 -6.53
N ALA A 117 14.86 17.43 -5.40
CA ALA A 117 15.49 16.57 -4.41
C ALA A 117 14.46 15.85 -3.55
N VAL A 118 14.81 14.63 -3.14
CA VAL A 118 14.04 13.78 -2.24
C VAL A 118 14.90 13.44 -1.03
N PHE A 119 14.40 13.72 0.18
CA PHE A 119 15.12 13.39 1.42
C PHE A 119 14.27 12.53 2.35
N CYS A 120 14.75 11.32 2.63
CA CYS A 120 14.10 10.36 3.51
C CYS A 120 14.72 10.43 4.90
N LEU A 121 13.97 10.84 5.92
CA LEU A 121 14.41 10.97 7.31
C LEU A 121 13.69 9.95 8.21
N LEU A 122 14.47 9.12 8.90
CA LEU A 122 13.93 8.19 9.90
C LEU A 122 13.47 8.95 11.16
N ARG A 123 12.40 8.46 11.77
CA ARG A 123 11.88 8.92 13.06
C ARG A 123 11.86 7.77 14.05
N ASN A 124 12.12 8.08 15.31
CA ASN A 124 11.99 7.10 16.39
C ASN A 124 10.52 6.68 16.58
N ALA A 125 10.32 5.49 17.16
CA ALA A 125 8.99 4.99 17.49
C ALA A 125 8.21 6.01 18.33
N ASN A 126 6.91 6.17 18.02
CA ASN A 126 5.99 7.13 18.64
C ASN A 126 6.36 8.63 18.49
N VAL A 127 7.45 9.00 17.82
CA VAL A 127 7.78 10.42 17.54
C VAL A 127 6.98 10.92 16.34
N LEU A 128 6.01 11.79 16.61
CA LEU A 128 5.12 12.38 15.60
C LEU A 128 5.86 13.41 14.74
N ASN A 129 5.62 13.41 13.43
CA ASN A 129 6.09 14.50 12.58
C ASN A 129 5.20 15.74 12.73
N THR A 130 5.73 16.80 13.34
CA THR A 130 5.11 18.14 13.39
C THR A 130 5.67 19.10 12.34
N ILE A 131 6.67 18.67 11.56
CA ILE A 131 7.45 19.48 10.63
C ILE A 131 6.98 19.20 9.21
N ARG A 132 5.97 19.97 8.80
CA ARG A 132 5.39 19.92 7.45
C ARG A 132 5.31 21.34 6.86
N PRO A 133 6.46 22.02 6.63
CA PRO A 133 6.46 23.38 6.10
C PRO A 133 6.13 23.40 4.61
N LEU A 134 5.71 24.55 4.09
CA LEU A 134 5.58 24.81 2.65
C LEU A 134 6.91 25.24 2.00
N THR A 135 7.81 25.80 2.80
CA THR A 135 9.16 26.23 2.38
C THR A 135 10.14 25.96 3.52
N ILE A 136 11.37 25.62 3.15
CA ILE A 136 12.53 25.68 4.05
C ILE A 136 13.42 26.85 3.62
N PRO A 137 14.27 27.41 4.49
CA PRO A 137 15.30 28.34 4.05
C PRO A 137 16.18 27.70 2.96
N SER A 138 16.86 28.51 2.15
CA SER A 138 17.94 28.00 1.32
C SER A 138 19.18 27.75 2.17
N PRO A 139 20.01 26.74 1.85
CA PRO A 139 21.32 26.59 2.45
C PRO A 139 22.26 27.69 1.94
N THR A 140 23.30 28.01 2.70
CA THR A 140 24.36 28.93 2.26
C THR A 140 25.16 28.33 1.10
N ASP A 141 25.70 29.17 0.22
CA ASP A 141 26.49 28.72 -0.93
C ASP A 141 27.60 27.74 -0.55
N GLY A 142 27.80 26.71 -1.37
CA GLY A 142 28.76 25.64 -1.12
C GLY A 142 28.33 24.57 -0.10
N SER A 143 27.18 24.71 0.57
CA SER A 143 26.63 23.67 1.44
C SER A 143 26.29 22.39 0.65
N LYS A 144 26.68 21.23 1.19
CA LYS A 144 26.43 19.92 0.57
C LYS A 144 25.31 19.19 1.31
N LEU A 145 24.14 19.13 0.70
CA LEU A 145 22.99 18.35 1.17
C LEU A 145 22.89 17.04 0.37
N ASP A 146 23.98 16.27 0.30
CA ASP A 146 24.11 15.09 -0.58
C ASP A 146 23.95 13.75 0.16
N THR A 147 23.49 13.78 1.42
CA THR A 147 23.11 12.60 2.21
C THR A 147 21.88 12.90 3.08
N PRO A 148 21.14 11.88 3.53
CA PRO A 148 19.99 12.06 4.43
C PRO A 148 20.37 12.75 5.75
N ASP A 149 21.53 12.40 6.32
CA ASP A 149 21.99 12.96 7.58
C ASP A 149 22.49 14.42 7.45
N ALA A 150 23.05 14.80 6.30
CA ALA A 150 23.36 16.20 6.00
C ALA A 150 22.07 17.04 5.91
N PHE A 151 21.03 16.54 5.22
CA PHE A 151 19.73 17.19 5.17
C PHE A 151 19.05 17.25 6.55
N ARG A 152 19.12 16.18 7.35
CA ARG A 152 18.62 16.16 8.74
C ARG A 152 19.30 17.22 9.61
N THR A 153 20.62 17.29 9.56
CA THR A 153 21.41 18.27 10.33
C THR A 153 21.09 19.69 9.90
N TYR A 154 20.95 19.93 8.60
CA TYR A 154 20.49 21.19 8.04
C TYR A 154 19.09 21.58 8.54
N LEU A 155 18.12 20.68 8.41
CA LEU A 155 16.73 20.90 8.82
C LEU A 155 16.64 21.21 10.32
N ASN A 156 17.36 20.45 11.16
CA ASN A 156 17.42 20.65 12.60
C ASN A 156 18.03 22.00 13.02
N ALA A 157 18.90 22.59 12.19
CA ALA A 157 19.52 23.88 12.43
C ALA A 157 18.72 25.07 11.87
N LYS A 158 17.81 24.84 10.91
CA LYS A 158 17.11 25.90 10.15
C LYS A 158 15.59 25.93 10.33
N VAL A 159 14.97 24.85 10.78
CA VAL A 159 13.53 24.75 11.01
C VAL A 159 13.25 24.51 12.49
N SER A 160 12.52 25.43 13.11
CA SER A 160 12.17 25.35 14.53
C SER A 160 11.41 24.05 14.84
N GLY A 161 11.80 23.38 15.93
CA GLY A 161 11.23 22.10 16.35
C GLY A 161 11.71 20.87 15.57
N ALA A 162 12.46 21.00 14.47
CA ALA A 162 12.90 19.84 13.70
C ALA A 162 13.84 18.93 14.50
N SER A 163 14.67 19.50 15.38
CA SER A 163 15.59 18.77 16.25
C SER A 163 14.93 17.83 17.27
N SER A 164 13.65 18.04 17.64
CA SER A 164 12.91 17.10 18.51
C SER A 164 12.23 15.97 17.74
N VAL A 165 11.99 16.15 16.43
CA VAL A 165 11.37 15.15 15.56
C VAL A 165 12.42 14.26 14.89
N PHE A 166 13.44 14.86 14.26
CA PHE A 166 14.47 14.15 13.48
C PHE A 166 15.77 13.98 14.29
N THR A 167 15.62 13.31 15.43
CA THR A 167 16.71 12.95 16.33
C THR A 167 17.59 11.83 15.77
N ARG A 168 17.01 10.88 15.02
CA ARG A 168 17.70 9.71 14.46
C ARG A 168 18.43 10.06 13.17
N GLY A 169 19.77 10.14 13.24
CA GLY A 169 20.63 10.09 12.07
C GLY A 169 20.79 8.65 11.58
N TYR A 170 20.96 8.48 10.26
CA TYR A 170 21.28 7.19 9.65
C TYR A 170 22.11 7.41 8.39
N ARG A 171 22.91 6.41 8.01
CA ARG A 171 23.76 6.49 6.82
C ARG A 171 23.68 5.21 6.01
N ASN A 172 23.12 5.32 4.81
CA ASN A 172 22.72 4.24 3.90
C ASN A 172 21.61 3.31 4.40
N TYR A 173 21.58 2.94 5.67
CA TYR A 173 20.60 2.00 6.22
C TYR A 173 20.33 2.35 7.68
N ASP A 174 19.25 1.79 8.24
CA ASP A 174 18.97 1.93 9.66
C ASP A 174 19.91 1.03 10.48
N ASP A 175 20.60 1.62 11.44
CA ASP A 175 21.72 1.00 12.15
C ASP A 175 21.22 -0.04 13.18
N PRO A 176 21.55 -1.34 13.02
CA PRO A 176 21.08 -2.41 13.90
C PRO A 176 21.73 -2.37 15.29
N THR A 177 22.76 -1.55 15.51
CA THR A 177 23.31 -1.31 16.85
C THR A 177 22.43 -0.37 17.69
N GLN A 178 21.47 0.33 17.07
CA GLN A 178 20.45 1.10 17.78
C GLN A 178 19.33 0.17 18.26
N SER A 179 18.93 0.31 19.53
CA SER A 179 18.14 -0.68 20.30
C SER A 179 16.76 -1.06 19.75
N ALA A 180 16.28 -0.39 18.70
CA ALA A 180 15.12 -0.79 17.91
C ALA A 180 15.23 -0.19 16.50
N PRO A 181 14.84 -0.93 15.43
CA PRO A 181 14.72 -0.35 14.10
C PRO A 181 13.66 0.76 14.09
N ALA A 182 13.87 1.80 13.29
CA ALA A 182 12.95 2.92 13.14
C ALA A 182 11.68 2.50 12.37
N PRO A 183 10.51 2.46 13.02
CA PRO A 183 9.26 2.06 12.36
C PRO A 183 8.67 3.21 11.51
N ASN A 184 9.16 4.43 11.73
CA ASN A 184 8.58 5.65 11.19
C ASN A 184 9.56 6.35 10.23
N LEU A 185 9.02 6.90 9.16
CA LEU A 185 9.75 7.58 8.10
C LEU A 185 9.01 8.87 7.70
N THR A 186 9.75 9.90 7.35
CA THR A 186 9.26 11.11 6.68
C THR A 186 10.06 11.34 5.41
N ILE A 187 9.39 11.54 4.28
CA ILE A 187 10.01 11.84 2.99
C ILE A 187 9.65 13.28 2.62
N PHE A 188 10.67 14.12 2.47
CA PHE A 188 10.54 15.48 1.97
C PHE A 188 10.73 15.49 0.45
N ILE A 189 9.77 16.06 -0.27
CA ILE A 189 9.87 16.31 -1.70
C ILE A 189 10.10 17.81 -1.91
N LEU A 190 11.28 18.19 -2.42
CA LEU A 190 11.67 19.59 -2.62
C LEU A 190 11.44 20.01 -4.09
N GLY A 191 10.98 21.24 -4.31
CA GLY A 191 10.71 21.79 -5.63
C GLY A 191 11.70 22.88 -6.05
N TYR A 192 11.64 23.26 -7.33
CA TYR A 192 12.37 24.43 -7.85
C TYR A 192 11.89 25.72 -7.20
N SER A 193 12.82 26.61 -6.85
CA SER A 193 12.52 27.95 -6.34
C SER A 193 12.96 29.03 -7.31
N ALA A 194 12.13 30.06 -7.48
CA ALA A 194 12.53 31.34 -8.06
C ALA A 194 13.10 32.31 -6.99
N ASN A 195 13.03 31.96 -5.70
CA ASN A 195 13.50 32.78 -4.59
C ASN A 195 14.80 32.19 -4.02
N ALA A 196 15.90 32.95 -4.09
CA ALA A 196 17.19 32.53 -3.55
C ALA A 196 17.17 32.25 -2.04
N ALA A 197 16.24 32.84 -1.27
CA ALA A 197 16.18 32.70 0.18
C ALA A 197 15.45 31.44 0.70
N THR A 198 14.66 30.75 -0.13
CA THR A 198 13.86 29.59 0.30
C THR A 198 13.75 28.51 -0.77
N ILE A 199 13.71 27.24 -0.37
CA ILE A 199 13.36 26.10 -1.21
C ILE A 199 11.92 25.67 -0.89
N PRO A 200 11.00 25.55 -1.88
CA PRO A 200 9.66 25.04 -1.65
C PRO A 200 9.67 23.54 -1.37
N VAL A 201 8.75 23.11 -0.50
CA VAL A 201 8.47 21.72 -0.20
C VAL A 201 7.16 21.38 -0.91
N LEU A 202 7.24 20.58 -1.98
CA LEU A 202 6.08 20.20 -2.80
C LEU A 202 5.11 19.33 -1.99
N ALA A 203 5.66 18.39 -1.23
CA ALA A 203 4.93 17.50 -0.34
C ALA A 203 5.82 16.96 0.78
N VAL A 204 5.20 16.62 1.91
CA VAL A 204 5.80 15.81 2.98
C VAL A 204 4.99 14.54 3.13
N TYR A 205 5.68 13.40 3.07
CA TYR A 205 5.10 12.07 3.11
C TYR A 205 5.49 11.37 4.41
N ASP A 206 4.53 11.07 5.28
CA ASP A 206 4.76 10.39 6.56
C ASP A 206 4.28 8.94 6.52
N LEU A 207 5.22 8.02 6.75
CA LEU A 207 4.94 6.64 7.15
C LEU A 207 5.04 6.58 8.68
N ASP A 208 3.97 6.15 9.34
CA ASP A 208 4.01 5.79 10.75
C ASP A 208 3.51 4.36 10.91
N MET A 209 4.23 3.57 11.70
CA MET A 209 3.85 2.23 12.13
C MET A 209 3.80 2.22 13.66
N VAL A 210 2.60 1.98 14.18
CA VAL A 210 2.23 2.25 15.56
C VAL A 210 1.64 0.98 16.16
N GLN A 211 2.11 0.59 17.35
CA GLN A 211 1.49 -0.48 18.11
C GLN A 211 0.10 -0.04 18.58
N ALA A 212 -0.94 -0.70 18.09
CA ALA A 212 -2.32 -0.40 18.42
C ALA A 212 -2.82 -1.34 19.54
N THR A 213 -3.65 -0.78 20.42
CA THR A 213 -4.24 -1.50 21.55
C THR A 213 -5.75 -1.68 21.40
N ASP A 214 -6.32 -2.58 22.20
CA ASP A 214 -7.76 -2.79 22.27
C ASP A 214 -8.47 -1.50 22.72
N PRO A 215 -9.56 -1.05 22.08
CA PRO A 215 -10.32 0.10 22.55
C PRO A 215 -10.80 -0.02 24.01
N ASN A 216 -10.99 -1.24 24.51
CA ASN A 216 -11.43 -1.59 25.86
C ASN A 216 -10.28 -1.89 26.83
N SER A 217 -9.02 -2.03 26.37
CA SER A 217 -7.86 -2.34 27.22
C SER A 217 -6.59 -1.65 26.73
N THR A 218 -6.07 -0.72 27.55
CA THR A 218 -4.89 0.10 27.22
C THR A 218 -3.57 -0.67 27.22
N SER A 219 -3.50 -1.85 27.85
CA SER A 219 -2.31 -2.70 27.89
C SER A 219 -2.31 -3.81 26.83
N THR A 220 -3.47 -4.17 26.28
CA THR A 220 -3.60 -5.27 25.32
C THR A 220 -3.23 -4.80 23.92
N GLN A 221 -2.00 -5.09 23.48
CA GLN A 221 -1.58 -4.90 22.09
C GLN A 221 -2.28 -5.89 21.16
N ILE A 222 -3.03 -5.37 20.19
CA ILE A 222 -3.81 -6.16 19.23
C ILE A 222 -3.16 -6.26 17.85
N GLY A 223 -2.18 -5.41 17.54
CA GLY A 223 -1.47 -5.41 16.25
C GLY A 223 -0.77 -4.11 15.93
N THR A 224 -0.45 -3.92 14.65
CA THR A 224 0.24 -2.74 14.12
C THR A 224 -0.71 -1.95 13.22
N TYR A 225 -0.98 -0.71 13.61
CA TYR A 225 -1.58 0.29 12.73
C TYR A 225 -0.49 0.90 11.87
N ALA A 226 -0.62 0.81 10.55
CA ALA A 226 0.29 1.44 9.61
C ALA A 226 -0.47 2.44 8.73
N ALA A 227 0.09 3.63 8.57
CA ALA A 227 -0.52 4.66 7.73
C ALA A 227 0.52 5.47 6.96
N MET A 228 0.29 5.59 5.66
CA MET A 228 1.03 6.48 4.77
C MET A 228 0.18 7.71 4.47
N ARG A 229 0.71 8.91 4.72
CA ARG A 229 0.00 10.19 4.57
C ARG A 229 0.82 11.18 3.76
N ARG A 230 0.17 11.92 2.86
CA ARG A 230 0.75 13.00 2.05
C ARG A 230 0.20 14.35 2.52
N TYR A 231 1.08 15.24 2.92
CA TYR A 231 0.76 16.60 3.33
C TYR A 231 1.33 17.63 2.36
N VAL A 232 0.60 18.73 2.17
CA VAL A 232 1.10 19.95 1.52
C VAL A 232 0.95 21.07 2.55
N GLY A 233 2.08 21.52 3.11
CA GLY A 233 2.05 22.25 4.36
C GLY A 233 1.42 21.40 5.47
N THR A 234 0.56 22.00 6.29
CA THR A 234 -0.18 21.29 7.35
C THR A 234 -1.40 20.50 6.85
N SER A 235 -1.81 20.69 5.58
CA SER A 235 -3.02 20.08 5.01
C SER A 235 -2.79 18.65 4.56
N LEU A 236 -3.60 17.71 5.05
CA LEU A 236 -3.61 16.32 4.59
C LEU A 236 -4.30 16.23 3.22
N THR A 237 -3.61 15.72 2.20
CA THR A 237 -4.07 15.72 0.79
C THR A 237 -4.33 14.33 0.22
N ALA A 238 -3.67 13.30 0.75
CA ALA A 238 -3.96 11.90 0.46
C ALA A 238 -3.50 11.03 1.65
N TYR A 239 -4.18 9.92 1.91
CA TYR A 239 -3.73 8.91 2.85
C TYR A 239 -4.26 7.54 2.49
N TYR A 240 -3.56 6.51 2.95
CA TYR A 240 -4.16 5.21 3.22
C TYR A 240 -3.68 4.71 4.58
N ASP A 241 -4.54 3.95 5.23
CA ASP A 241 -4.33 3.33 6.53
C ASP A 241 -4.82 1.88 6.50
N VAL A 242 -4.14 1.05 7.27
CA VAL A 242 -4.41 -0.38 7.37
C VAL A 242 -3.93 -0.91 8.73
N PHE A 243 -4.69 -1.82 9.30
CA PHE A 243 -4.38 -2.48 10.56
C PHE A 243 -4.02 -3.95 10.34
N TYR A 244 -2.79 -4.32 10.69
CA TYR A 244 -2.31 -5.70 10.70
C TYR A 244 -2.51 -6.28 12.09
N ARG A 245 -3.19 -7.42 12.18
CA ARG A 245 -3.39 -8.13 13.45
C ARG A 245 -2.07 -8.70 13.93
N LYS A 246 -1.85 -8.67 15.25
CA LYS A 246 -0.66 -9.24 15.89
C LYS A 246 -0.52 -10.72 15.54
N THR A 247 0.39 -11.00 14.62
CA THR A 247 0.89 -12.32 14.27
C THR A 247 2.40 -12.30 14.51
N GLU A 248 2.99 -13.42 14.91
CA GLU A 248 4.28 -13.37 15.61
C GLU A 248 5.41 -12.67 14.83
N THR A 249 6.13 -11.78 15.51
CA THR A 249 7.32 -11.06 14.99
C THR A 249 7.07 -10.13 13.79
N ASP A 250 6.02 -9.30 13.88
CA ASP A 250 5.86 -8.08 13.09
C ASP A 250 7.07 -7.12 13.29
N ASN A 251 8.09 -7.23 12.43
CA ASN A 251 9.18 -6.25 12.33
C ASN A 251 9.39 -5.87 10.85
N PHE A 252 8.58 -4.91 10.39
CA PHE A 252 8.65 -4.35 9.03
C PHE A 252 9.78 -3.34 8.93
N ALA A 253 11.00 -3.85 8.77
CA ALA A 253 12.21 -3.05 8.60
C ALA A 253 13.16 -3.72 7.59
N PRO A 254 13.94 -2.93 6.83
CA PRO A 254 13.97 -1.47 6.80
C PRO A 254 12.80 -0.86 5.98
N THR A 255 12.34 0.32 6.37
CA THR A 255 11.38 1.13 5.58
C THR A 255 12.06 1.97 4.48
N VAL A 256 13.34 2.29 4.67
CA VAL A 256 14.21 2.97 3.69
C VAL A 256 15.65 2.46 3.74
N VAL A 257 16.28 2.41 2.58
CA VAL A 257 17.73 2.26 2.39
C VAL A 257 18.17 3.36 1.42
N ALA A 258 19.16 4.15 1.81
CA ALA A 258 19.80 5.16 0.97
C ALA A 258 21.08 4.61 0.31
N PHE A 259 21.35 5.06 -0.91
CA PHE A 259 22.51 4.70 -1.71
C PHE A 259 23.25 5.99 -2.04
N GLU A 260 24.45 6.15 -1.49
CA GLU A 260 25.30 7.32 -1.73
C GLU A 260 26.06 7.18 -3.06
N ARG A 261 26.60 8.29 -3.59
CA ARG A 261 27.47 8.25 -4.79
C ARG A 261 28.73 7.42 -4.54
N ARG A 262 29.21 6.68 -5.55
CA ARG A 262 30.43 5.86 -5.50
C ARG A 262 31.68 6.58 -4.97
N SER A 263 31.76 7.90 -5.11
CA SER A 263 32.86 8.73 -4.57
C SER A 263 32.89 8.81 -3.04
N ARG A 264 31.82 8.39 -2.35
CA ARG A 264 31.75 8.31 -0.89
C ARG A 264 32.08 6.90 -0.38
N LEU A 265 32.77 6.85 0.76
CA LEU A 265 33.09 5.60 1.46
C LEU A 265 31.83 5.03 2.11
N ALA A 266 31.37 3.85 1.70
CA ALA A 266 30.21 3.21 2.31
C ALA A 266 30.53 2.66 3.70
N VAL A 267 29.48 2.48 4.50
CA VAL A 267 29.55 1.95 5.86
C VAL A 267 29.13 0.48 5.84
N VAL A 268 30.01 -0.39 6.31
CA VAL A 268 29.76 -1.83 6.42
C VAL A 268 28.61 -2.09 7.41
N GLU A 269 27.72 -3.04 7.11
CA GLU A 269 26.53 -3.29 7.95
C GLU A 269 26.79 -4.12 9.20
N ASP A 270 27.90 -4.85 9.23
CA ASP A 270 28.37 -5.61 10.38
C ASP A 270 29.87 -5.91 10.19
N SER A 271 30.53 -6.30 11.27
CA SER A 271 31.90 -6.79 11.35
C SER A 271 32.14 -8.12 10.61
N THR A 272 31.99 -8.15 9.27
CA THR A 272 32.91 -8.80 8.31
C THR A 272 32.35 -8.75 6.87
N THR A 273 33.12 -8.15 5.97
CA THR A 273 33.15 -8.45 4.51
C THR A 273 31.89 -8.22 3.65
N ILE A 274 30.83 -7.56 4.15
CA ILE A 274 29.64 -7.24 3.32
C ILE A 274 29.35 -5.73 3.26
N ASP A 275 29.91 -5.06 2.24
CA ASP A 275 29.40 -3.78 1.73
C ASP A 275 28.19 -4.10 0.83
N ARG A 276 27.01 -4.23 1.44
CA ARG A 276 25.73 -4.40 0.71
C ARG A 276 25.57 -3.21 -0.25
N PHE A 277 24.80 -3.35 -1.33
CA PHE A 277 24.68 -2.27 -2.31
C PHE A 277 24.28 -0.94 -1.63
N LYS A 278 25.25 -0.03 -1.51
CA LYS A 278 25.13 1.29 -0.84
C LYS A 278 25.83 2.40 -1.62
N LYS A 279 26.58 2.02 -2.66
CA LYS A 279 27.22 2.91 -3.62
C LYS A 279 26.43 2.82 -4.92
N ALA A 280 25.73 3.89 -5.25
CA ALA A 280 25.23 4.09 -6.60
C ALA A 280 26.42 4.44 -7.52
N ALA A 281 26.42 3.91 -8.75
CA ALA A 281 27.49 4.15 -9.71
C ALA A 281 27.63 5.65 -10.07
N GLU A 282 26.49 6.36 -10.16
CA GLU A 282 26.41 7.74 -10.66
C GLU A 282 25.63 8.66 -9.69
N GLN A 283 24.30 8.51 -9.62
CA GLN A 283 23.41 9.35 -8.80
C GLN A 283 22.93 8.63 -7.55
N PRO A 284 22.84 9.31 -6.39
CA PRO A 284 22.34 8.69 -5.17
C PRO A 284 20.82 8.47 -5.25
N PHE A 285 20.34 7.39 -4.64
CA PHE A 285 18.93 6.99 -4.67
C PHE A 285 18.51 6.30 -3.38
N TYR A 286 17.23 5.97 -3.26
CA TYR A 286 16.66 5.20 -2.16
C TYR A 286 15.95 3.96 -2.66
N PHE A 287 16.03 2.86 -1.90
CA PHE A 287 14.96 1.89 -1.85
C PHE A 287 14.00 2.26 -0.72
N LEU A 288 12.71 2.24 -1.01
CA LEU A 288 11.64 2.51 -0.05
C LEU A 288 10.67 1.33 -0.03
N PHE A 289 10.19 0.97 1.15
CA PHE A 289 9.23 -0.09 1.36
C PHE A 289 8.06 0.45 2.16
N TRP A 290 6.85 0.39 1.59
CA TRP A 290 5.62 0.81 2.28
C TRP A 290 4.76 -0.40 2.66
N PRO A 291 3.95 -0.31 3.72
CA PRO A 291 3.05 -1.39 4.14
C PRO A 291 1.99 -1.67 3.07
N ASP A 292 1.90 -2.91 2.59
CA ASP A 292 0.98 -3.32 1.52
C ASP A 292 -0.39 -3.75 2.09
N PRO A 293 -1.48 -3.01 1.84
CA PRO A 293 -2.78 -3.36 2.40
C PRO A 293 -3.35 -4.69 1.89
N SER A 294 -2.81 -5.29 0.83
CA SER A 294 -3.24 -6.59 0.32
C SER A 294 -2.61 -7.79 1.02
N GLU A 295 -1.54 -7.57 1.79
CA GLU A 295 -0.89 -8.60 2.61
C GLU A 295 -1.59 -8.76 3.96
N GLU A 296 -1.61 -9.98 4.51
CA GLU A 296 -2.30 -10.29 5.78
C GLU A 296 -1.47 -9.88 7.01
N SER A 297 -0.14 -9.83 6.89
CA SER A 297 0.79 -9.63 7.99
C SER A 297 2.03 -8.86 7.55
N LEU A 298 2.67 -8.19 8.51
CA LEU A 298 3.97 -7.51 8.33
C LEU A 298 5.15 -8.42 8.71
N ALA A 299 4.87 -9.54 9.36
CA ALA A 299 5.84 -10.59 9.66
C ALA A 299 6.39 -11.22 8.38
N LEU A 300 7.44 -12.04 8.50
CA LEU A 300 7.76 -12.95 7.40
C LEU A 300 6.65 -13.99 7.26
N PRO A 301 6.22 -14.35 6.03
CA PRO A 301 5.30 -15.45 5.81
C PRO A 301 5.75 -16.69 6.59
N THR A 302 4.83 -17.49 7.15
CA THR A 302 5.22 -18.64 7.99
C THR A 302 6.04 -19.67 7.21
N ASN A 303 5.81 -19.80 5.90
CA ASN A 303 6.62 -20.61 4.99
C ASN A 303 8.01 -20.02 4.72
N ALA A 304 8.20 -18.74 5.03
CA ALA A 304 9.46 -17.99 5.03
C ALA A 304 10.06 -17.81 6.43
N LYS A 305 9.50 -18.41 7.50
CA LYS A 305 10.20 -18.54 8.80
C LYS A 305 11.54 -19.25 8.51
N PRO A 306 12.69 -18.67 8.86
CA PRO A 306 13.98 -19.19 8.44
C PRO A 306 14.39 -20.42 9.27
N SER A 307 13.86 -21.58 8.88
CA SER A 307 14.65 -22.81 8.86
C SER A 307 15.74 -22.65 7.79
N GLY A 308 16.72 -21.77 8.04
CA GLY A 308 17.90 -21.46 7.21
C GLY A 308 17.69 -20.84 5.82
N VAL A 309 16.60 -21.14 5.11
CA VAL A 309 16.64 -21.25 3.64
C VAL A 309 15.97 -20.12 2.84
N TRP A 310 15.08 -19.30 3.42
CA TRP A 310 14.62 -18.07 2.74
C TRP A 310 15.67 -16.95 2.69
N ASN A 311 16.78 -17.15 3.41
CA ASN A 311 18.01 -16.41 3.26
C ASN A 311 19.13 -17.27 2.61
N GLY A 312 18.78 -18.42 2.03
CA GLY A 312 19.68 -19.58 1.84
C GLY A 312 19.65 -20.22 0.45
N SER A 313 19.53 -19.40 -0.59
CA SER A 313 20.14 -19.69 -1.91
C SER A 313 21.17 -18.61 -2.30
N TYR A 314 21.21 -17.51 -1.55
CA TYR A 314 22.19 -16.45 -1.70
C TYR A 314 23.31 -16.67 -0.69
N GLY A 315 24.57 -16.66 -1.17
CA GLY A 315 25.74 -16.84 -0.32
C GLY A 315 25.81 -15.81 0.80
N THR A 316 26.56 -16.07 1.87
CA THR A 316 26.65 -15.14 3.00
C THR A 316 27.13 -13.75 2.60
N THR A 317 27.93 -13.66 1.53
CA THR A 317 28.47 -12.44 0.89
C THR A 317 27.58 -11.84 -0.21
N ASP A 318 26.49 -12.49 -0.60
CA ASP A 318 25.63 -12.02 -1.70
C ASP A 318 24.80 -10.81 -1.24
N PRO A 319 24.91 -9.65 -1.90
CA PRO A 319 24.25 -8.43 -1.46
C PRO A 319 22.72 -8.47 -1.59
N ARG A 320 22.14 -9.40 -2.38
CA ARG A 320 20.68 -9.63 -2.43
C ARG A 320 20.12 -10.08 -1.08
N ARG A 321 20.95 -10.75 -0.27
CA ARG A 321 20.63 -11.23 1.09
C ARG A 321 20.21 -10.11 2.05
N GLY A 322 20.59 -8.85 1.80
CA GLY A 322 20.33 -7.72 2.70
C GLY A 322 18.87 -7.32 2.84
N TYR A 323 18.11 -7.40 1.75
CA TYR A 323 16.73 -6.88 1.68
C TYR A 323 15.72 -7.85 1.04
N ASN A 324 16.16 -9.05 0.62
CA ASN A 324 15.28 -10.08 0.03
C ASN A 324 14.09 -10.46 0.93
N HIS A 325 14.26 -10.33 2.25
CA HIS A 325 13.19 -10.57 3.23
C HIS A 325 12.01 -9.59 3.11
N MET A 326 12.18 -8.45 2.42
CA MET A 326 11.10 -7.52 2.09
C MET A 326 10.30 -7.95 0.84
N GLY A 327 10.90 -8.73 -0.05
CA GLY A 327 10.28 -9.19 -1.31
C GLY A 327 9.12 -10.19 -1.15
N GLY A 328 8.81 -10.60 0.09
CA GLY A 328 7.62 -11.37 0.46
C GLY A 328 6.80 -10.73 1.57
N ARG A 329 6.91 -9.40 1.75
CA ARG A 329 6.20 -8.60 2.77
C ARG A 329 5.46 -7.38 2.22
N THR A 330 5.79 -6.95 0.99
CA THR A 330 5.14 -5.82 0.34
C THR A 330 5.42 -5.83 -1.16
N SER A 331 4.41 -5.49 -1.97
CA SER A 331 4.60 -5.13 -3.39
C SER A 331 4.96 -3.64 -3.59
N PHE A 332 4.77 -2.80 -2.56
CA PHE A 332 5.05 -1.36 -2.57
C PHE A 332 6.53 -1.08 -2.29
N MET A 333 7.39 -1.56 -3.19
CA MET A 333 8.81 -1.19 -3.28
C MET A 333 9.01 -0.07 -4.29
N PHE A 334 9.79 0.96 -3.92
CA PHE A 334 10.18 2.05 -4.83
C PHE A 334 11.69 2.17 -4.94
N THR A 335 12.17 2.48 -6.14
CA THR A 335 13.52 3.03 -6.35
C THR A 335 13.36 4.51 -6.69
N VAL A 336 13.89 5.39 -5.84
CA VAL A 336 13.67 6.85 -5.95
C VAL A 336 15.00 7.58 -6.00
N PRO A 337 15.35 8.29 -7.10
CA PRO A 337 16.54 9.11 -7.12
C PRO A 337 16.46 10.23 -6.06
N MET A 338 17.57 10.49 -5.37
CA MET A 338 17.66 11.57 -4.38
C MET A 338 17.63 12.94 -5.07
N PHE A 339 18.01 13.01 -6.35
CA PHE A 339 17.96 14.22 -7.18
C PHE A 339 17.34 13.87 -8.54
N PRO A 340 16.00 13.81 -8.67
CA PRO A 340 15.34 13.32 -9.89
C PRO A 340 15.56 14.20 -11.12
N SER A 341 15.91 15.47 -10.93
CA SER A 341 16.05 16.47 -11.99
C SER A 341 17.50 16.92 -12.25
N SER A 342 18.50 16.16 -11.81
CA SER A 342 19.94 16.51 -11.88
C SER A 342 20.72 15.75 -12.95
#